data_AF-A0A397IW26-F1
#
_entry.id   AF-A0A397IW26-F1
#
_cell.length_a   1.000
_cell.length_b   1.000
_cell.length_c   1.000
_cell.angle_alpha   90.00
_cell.angle_beta   90.00
_cell.angle_gamma   90.00
#
_symmetry.space_group_name_H-M   'P 1'
#
loop_
_entity.id
_entity.type
_entity.pdbx_description
1 polymer ?
#
loop_
_entity_poly.entity_id
_entity_poly.type
_entity_poly.pdbx_seq_one_letter_code
_entity_poly.pdbx_strand_id
1 'polypeptide(L)'
;MHQKRNFGTASFSIIIIRPTFKELYNELWKYYKDYKDYLEYGKNKDSEIVIQIKKAEEFSANQESTDTTTTTPLNYQTHPQAIYTSRLLYYSNLPKPKNEENFERELEELTESMSNLCPSDSGQVDLNMSNF
;
A
#
# COMPACT_ATOMS: atom_id res chain seq x y z
N MET A 1 44.09 -21.08 -18.05
CA MET A 1 42.90 -21.25 -17.20
C MET A 1 41.98 -20.06 -17.38
N HIS A 2 40.81 -20.24 -18.01
CA HIS A 2 39.79 -19.20 -18.13
C HIS A 2 38.70 -19.48 -17.10
N GLN A 3 38.57 -18.59 -16.11
CA GLN A 3 37.55 -18.68 -15.07
C GLN A 3 36.24 -18.11 -15.60
N LYS A 4 35.31 -18.99 -15.99
CA LYS A 4 33.92 -18.60 -16.26
C LYS A 4 33.26 -18.22 -14.93
N ARG A 5 32.99 -16.93 -14.73
CA ARG A 5 32.13 -16.46 -13.64
C ARG A 5 30.67 -16.60 -14.10
N ASN A 6 29.96 -17.56 -13.53
CA ASN A 6 28.52 -17.67 -13.66
C ASN A 6 27.89 -16.61 -12.76
N PHE A 7 27.29 -15.58 -13.35
CA PHE A 7 26.38 -14.70 -12.61
C PHE A 7 25.02 -15.40 -12.57
N GLY A 8 24.76 -16.08 -11.45
CA GLY A 8 23.42 -16.58 -11.14
C GLY A 8 22.48 -15.39 -11.05
N THR A 9 21.40 -15.44 -11.82
CA THR A 9 20.30 -14.48 -11.74
C THR A 9 19.60 -14.65 -10.40
N ALA A 10 20.03 -13.89 -9.40
CA ALA A 10 19.24 -13.69 -8.20
C ALA A 10 18.08 -12.76 -8.57
N SER A 11 16.93 -13.36 -8.91
CA SER A 11 15.66 -12.64 -8.98
C SER A 11 15.37 -12.10 -7.58
N PHE A 12 15.78 -10.86 -7.31
CA PHE A 12 15.36 -10.11 -6.13
C PHE A 12 13.89 -9.76 -6.31
N SER A 13 13.01 -10.72 -6.03
CA SER A 13 11.61 -10.43 -5.76
C SER A 13 11.57 -9.60 -4.49
N ILE A 14 11.29 -8.30 -4.60
CA ILE A 14 11.05 -7.44 -3.45
C ILE A 14 9.81 -7.99 -2.74
N ILE A 15 10.01 -8.75 -1.66
CA ILE A 15 8.93 -9.21 -0.80
C ILE A 15 8.44 -8.00 -0.02
N ILE A 16 7.33 -7.42 -0.47
CA ILE A 16 6.60 -6.38 0.27
C ILE A 16 5.81 -7.10 1.35
N ILE A 17 6.40 -7.10 2.54
CA ILE A 17 5.77 -7.58 3.76
C ILE A 17 4.62 -6.60 4.13
N ARG A 18 3.69 -6.94 5.04
CA ARG A 18 2.64 -6.00 5.54
C ARG A 18 2.75 -5.80 7.07
N PRO A 19 2.60 -4.57 7.61
CA PRO A 19 2.59 -4.36 9.06
C PRO A 19 1.38 -5.03 9.71
N THR A 20 1.54 -5.49 10.95
CA THR A 20 0.43 -6.06 11.72
C THR A 20 -0.56 -4.98 12.14
N PHE A 21 -1.81 -5.36 12.44
CA PHE A 21 -2.83 -4.42 12.91
C PHE A 21 -2.39 -3.65 14.17
N LYS A 22 -1.70 -4.33 15.08
CA LYS A 22 -1.19 -3.72 16.33
C LYS A 22 -0.12 -2.66 16.06
N GLU A 23 0.80 -2.93 15.15
CA GLU A 23 1.85 -1.97 14.77
C GLU A 23 1.25 -0.75 14.08
N LEU A 24 0.31 -0.96 13.16
CA LEU A 24 -0.42 0.12 12.50
C LEU A 24 -1.19 0.97 13.50
N TYR A 25 -1.92 0.33 14.43
CA TYR A 25 -2.68 1.03 15.47
C TYR A 25 -1.78 1.91 16.34
N ASN A 26 -0.65 1.37 16.79
CA ASN A 26 0.29 2.12 17.63
C ASN A 26 0.85 3.35 16.90
N GLU A 27 1.17 3.22 15.62
CA GLU A 27 1.72 4.32 14.83
C GLU A 27 0.65 5.40 14.56
N LEU A 28 -0.56 5.00 14.18
CA LEU A 28 -1.69 5.93 14.02
C LEU A 28 -2.02 6.65 15.34
N TRP A 29 -1.93 5.95 16.47
CA TRP A 29 -2.18 6.54 17.78
C TRP A 29 -1.16 7.64 18.13
N LYS A 30 0.13 7.45 17.79
CA LYS A 30 1.14 8.50 17.97
C LYS A 30 0.80 9.74 17.15
N TYR A 31 0.50 9.57 15.87
CA TYR A 31 0.12 10.69 15.00
C TYR A 31 -1.13 11.42 15.51
N TYR A 32 -2.13 10.67 15.98
CA TYR A 32 -3.32 11.25 16.59
C TYR A 32 -2.99 12.07 17.84
N LYS A 33 -2.14 11.54 18.71
CA LYS A 33 -1.70 12.24 19.93
C LYS A 33 -0.92 13.51 19.60
N ASP A 34 0.01 13.43 18.65
CA ASP A 34 0.81 14.59 18.23
C ASP A 34 -0.08 15.71 17.67
N TYR A 35 -1.06 15.35 16.84
CA TYR A 35 -2.06 16.26 16.32
C TYR A 35 -2.94 16.87 17.43
N LYS A 36 -3.43 16.05 18.36
CA LYS A 36 -4.25 16.51 19.48
C LYS A 36 -3.49 17.47 20.39
N ASP A 37 -2.25 17.13 20.74
CA ASP A 37 -1.39 17.96 21.59
C ASP A 37 -1.04 19.29 20.90
N TYR A 38 -0.92 19.29 19.56
CA TYR A 38 -0.79 20.51 18.78
C TYR A 38 -2.04 21.38 18.84
N LEU A 39 -3.23 20.80 18.65
CA LEU A 39 -4.49 21.54 18.62
C LEU A 39 -4.89 22.09 20.00
N GLU A 40 -4.75 21.29 21.05
CA GLU A 40 -5.20 21.66 22.40
C GLU A 40 -4.15 22.46 23.18
N TYR A 41 -2.86 22.16 23.00
CA TYR A 41 -1.78 22.73 23.82
C TYR A 41 -0.72 23.49 23.03
N GLY A 42 -0.81 23.54 21.70
CA GLY A 42 0.18 24.18 20.84
C GLY A 42 1.55 23.49 20.85
N LYS A 43 1.62 22.22 21.26
CA LYS A 43 2.87 21.43 21.33
C LYS A 43 3.14 20.70 20.01
N ASN A 44 4.23 19.94 19.94
CA ASN A 44 4.56 19.04 18.81
C ASN A 44 4.53 19.70 17.42
N LYS A 45 4.91 20.98 17.34
CA LYS A 45 4.89 21.78 16.09
C LYS A 45 5.79 21.22 15.00
N ASP A 46 6.82 20.46 15.40
CA ASP A 46 7.82 19.84 14.53
C ASP A 46 7.50 18.36 14.25
N SER A 47 6.35 17.85 14.74
CA SER A 47 5.90 16.51 14.38
C SER A 47 5.51 16.44 12.91
N GLU A 48 5.73 15.29 12.29
CA GLU A 48 5.54 15.11 10.85
C GLU A 48 4.09 15.37 10.40
N ILE A 49 3.11 14.99 11.21
CA ILE A 49 1.69 15.25 10.91
C ILE A 49 1.38 16.75 10.92
N VAL A 50 1.92 17.50 11.89
CA VAL A 50 1.71 18.95 12.00
C VAL A 50 2.40 19.68 10.86
N ILE A 51 3.62 19.26 10.50
CA ILE A 51 4.34 19.83 9.35
C ILE A 51 3.54 19.65 8.05
N GLN A 52 2.97 18.46 7.83
CA GLN A 52 2.16 18.20 6.64
C GLN A 52 0.86 19.00 6.61
N ILE A 53 0.19 19.14 7.75
CA ILE A 53 -1.02 19.97 7.87
C ILE A 53 -0.69 21.42 7.51
N LYS A 54 0.34 22.01 8.12
CA LYS A 54 0.75 23.38 7.81
C LYS A 54 1.11 23.58 6.34
N LYS A 55 1.83 22.61 5.75
CA LYS A 55 2.17 22.66 4.32
C LYS A 55 0.92 22.60 3.43
N ALA A 56 -0.08 21.81 3.82
CA ALA A 56 -1.36 21.76 3.10
C ALA A 56 -2.18 23.05 3.26
N GLU A 57 -2.19 23.64 4.46
CA GLU A 57 -2.81 24.94 4.74
C GLU A 57 -2.16 26.07 3.93
N GLU A 58 -0.83 26.14 3.93
CA GLU A 58 -0.05 27.11 3.15
C GLU A 58 -0.30 26.95 1.65
N PHE A 59 -0.34 25.71 1.15
CA PHE A 59 -0.72 25.45 -0.24
C PHE A 59 -2.13 25.97 -0.55
N SER A 60 -3.09 25.72 0.36
CA SER A 60 -4.48 26.16 0.18
C SER A 60 -4.63 27.67 0.23
N ALA A 61 -3.86 28.37 1.06
CA ALA A 61 -3.89 29.83 1.16
C ALA A 61 -3.25 30.53 -0.06
N ASN A 62 -2.26 29.87 -0.68
CA ASN A 62 -1.58 30.37 -1.88
C ASN A 62 -2.33 30.06 -3.19
N GLN A 63 -3.37 29.21 -3.15
CA GLN A 63 -4.38 29.19 -4.19
C GLN A 63 -5.30 30.39 -3.96
N GLU A 64 -5.16 31.42 -4.79
CA GLU A 64 -6.08 32.56 -4.84
C GLU A 64 -7.53 32.04 -4.73
N SER A 65 -8.22 32.41 -3.65
CA SER A 65 -9.64 32.11 -3.52
C SER A 65 -10.35 32.93 -4.59
N THR A 66 -10.62 32.31 -5.74
CA THR A 66 -11.81 32.70 -6.48
C THR A 66 -12.99 32.31 -5.59
N ASP A 67 -13.33 33.21 -4.67
CA ASP A 67 -14.52 33.18 -3.83
C ASP A 67 -15.75 33.30 -4.74
N THR A 68 -16.14 32.17 -5.33
CA THR A 68 -17.46 32.01 -5.91
C THR A 68 -18.12 30.85 -5.19
N THR A 69 -18.74 31.18 -4.05
CA THR A 69 -19.74 30.35 -3.39
C THR A 69 -20.99 30.27 -4.27
N THR A 70 -20.89 29.55 -5.38
CA THR A 70 -22.05 29.11 -6.14
C THR A 70 -22.44 27.76 -5.57
N THR A 71 -23.53 27.73 -4.81
CA THR A 71 -24.19 26.51 -4.34
C THR A 71 -24.87 25.83 -5.53
N THR A 72 -24.08 25.36 -6.49
CA THR A 72 -24.53 24.47 -7.55
C THR A 72 -24.70 23.07 -6.93
N PRO A 73 -25.80 22.35 -7.20
CA PRO A 73 -25.87 20.95 -6.83
C PRO A 73 -24.67 20.24 -7.44
N LEU A 74 -23.90 19.53 -6.60
CA LEU A 74 -22.72 18.78 -7.02
C LEU A 74 -23.16 17.62 -7.92
N ASN A 75 -23.34 17.91 -9.19
CA ASN A 75 -23.44 16.90 -10.24
C ASN A 75 -22.02 16.43 -10.54
N TYR A 76 -21.55 15.47 -9.75
CA TYR A 76 -20.21 14.89 -9.90
C TYR A 76 -20.14 14.07 -11.20
N GLN A 77 -19.92 14.75 -12.32
CA GLN A 77 -19.54 14.10 -13.56
C GLN A 77 -18.02 13.90 -13.54
N THR A 78 -17.59 12.69 -13.21
CA THR A 78 -16.16 12.34 -13.20
C THR A 78 -15.63 12.32 -14.64
N HIS A 79 -14.61 13.13 -14.92
CA HIS A 79 -13.92 13.12 -16.22
C HIS A 79 -13.11 11.81 -16.35
N PRO A 80 -13.10 11.11 -17.50
CA PRO A 80 -12.32 9.88 -17.68
C PRO A 80 -10.80 10.04 -17.48
N GLN A 81 -10.29 11.27 -17.57
CA GLN A 81 -8.89 11.63 -17.30
C GLN A 81 -8.68 12.28 -15.92
N ALA A 82 -9.72 12.48 -15.10
CA ALA A 82 -9.54 13.04 -13.77
C ALA A 82 -8.83 12.04 -12.86
N ILE A 83 -7.54 12.25 -12.60
CA ILE A 83 -6.82 11.52 -11.56
C ILE A 83 -7.14 12.19 -10.23
N TYR A 84 -8.09 11.63 -9.50
CA TYR A 84 -8.33 12.00 -8.11
C TYR A 84 -7.21 11.42 -7.25
N THR A 85 -6.07 12.10 -7.19
CA THR A 85 -5.08 11.82 -6.14
C THR A 85 -5.64 12.39 -4.85
N SER A 86 -6.37 11.58 -4.09
CA SER A 86 -6.53 11.86 -2.67
C SER A 86 -5.12 12.14 -2.14
N ARG A 87 -4.90 13.34 -1.57
CA ARG A 87 -3.61 13.72 -1.00
C ARG A 87 -3.32 12.77 0.16
N LEU A 88 -2.58 11.71 -0.15
CA LEU A 88 -2.12 10.72 0.79
C LEU A 88 -1.25 11.44 1.82
N LEU A 89 -1.68 11.46 3.08
CA LEU A 89 -0.81 11.85 4.18
C LEU A 89 0.44 10.97 4.12
N TYR A 90 1.60 11.60 3.97
CA TYR A 90 2.88 10.93 3.77
C TYR A 90 3.43 10.50 5.13
N TYR A 91 3.12 9.28 5.53
CA TYR A 91 3.66 8.72 6.77
C TYR A 91 5.01 8.06 6.49
N SER A 92 6.10 8.84 6.49
CA SER A 92 7.44 8.32 6.18
C SER A 92 8.00 7.40 7.27
N ASN A 93 7.48 7.54 8.49
CA ASN A 93 7.88 6.77 9.67
C ASN A 93 7.02 5.54 9.95
N LEU A 94 6.14 5.12 9.02
CA LEU A 94 5.40 3.88 9.20
C LEU A 94 6.37 2.71 9.45
N PRO A 95 6.03 1.82 10.38
CA PRO A 95 6.85 0.65 10.64
C PRO A 95 7.09 -0.08 9.32
N LYS A 96 8.37 -0.38 9.07
CA LYS A 96 8.72 -1.22 7.94
C LYS A 96 7.92 -2.50 8.07
N PRO A 97 7.35 -2.96 6.96
CA PRO A 97 6.54 -4.14 7.03
C PRO A 97 7.37 -5.33 7.58
N LYS A 98 6.83 -6.07 8.55
CA LYS A 98 7.45 -7.26 9.17
C LYS A 98 6.49 -8.48 9.09
N ASN A 99 6.96 -9.61 8.54
CA ASN A 99 6.18 -10.85 8.43
C ASN A 99 6.09 -11.46 9.84
N GLU A 100 5.00 -12.17 10.13
CA GLU A 100 4.99 -13.08 11.28
C GLU A 100 6.02 -14.20 11.04
N GLU A 101 6.71 -14.64 12.10
CA GLU A 101 7.86 -15.58 11.98
C GLU A 101 7.45 -16.92 11.34
N ASN A 102 6.17 -17.28 11.40
CA ASN A 102 5.59 -18.49 10.84
C ASN A 102 5.04 -18.35 9.42
N PHE A 103 5.04 -17.15 8.82
CA PHE A 103 4.32 -16.89 7.56
C PHE A 103 4.75 -17.83 6.43
N GLU A 104 6.05 -18.08 6.29
CA GLU A 104 6.59 -18.99 5.27
C GLU A 104 6.11 -20.44 5.47
N ARG A 105 6.01 -20.88 6.72
CA ARG A 105 5.54 -22.24 7.07
C ARG A 105 4.06 -22.40 6.76
N GLU A 106 3.24 -21.43 7.16
CA GLU A 106 1.79 -21.45 6.87
C GLU A 106 1.52 -21.38 5.37
N LEU A 107 2.34 -20.63 4.62
CA LEU A 107 2.25 -20.54 3.18
C LEU A 107 2.62 -21.86 2.49
N GLU A 108 3.64 -22.57 3.00
CA GLU A 108 4.03 -23.89 2.52
C GLU A 108 2.95 -24.94 2.79
N GLU A 109 2.41 -24.97 4.02
CA GLU A 109 1.31 -25.87 4.41
C GLU A 109 0.04 -25.64 3.57
N LEU A 110 -0.31 -24.38 3.30
CA LEU A 110 -1.46 -24.03 2.46
C LEU A 110 -1.24 -24.46 1.01
N THR A 111 -0.02 -24.26 0.48
CA THR A 111 0.33 -24.64 -0.89
C THR A 111 0.26 -26.16 -1.06
N GLU A 112 0.79 -26.91 -0.09
CA GLU A 112 0.72 -28.37 -0.06
C GLU A 112 -0.73 -28.87 0.03
N SER A 113 -1.55 -28.24 0.89
CA SER A 113 -2.99 -28.55 0.99
C SER A 113 -3.73 -28.34 -0.34
N MET A 114 -3.47 -27.24 -1.05
CA MET A 114 -4.08 -26.95 -2.35
C MET A 114 -3.63 -27.92 -3.45
N SER A 115 -2.36 -28.33 -3.46
CA SER A 115 -1.86 -29.35 -4.39
C SER A 115 -2.52 -30.72 -4.17
N ASN A 116 -2.85 -31.08 -2.93
CA ASN A 116 -3.53 -32.34 -2.62
C ASN A 116 -5.02 -32.35 -3.01
N LEU A 117 -5.65 -31.17 -3.15
CA LEU A 117 -7.06 -31.04 -3.53
C LEU A 117 -7.30 -31.14 -5.03
N CYS A 118 -6.27 -30.89 -5.84
CA CYS A 118 -6.33 -31.04 -7.29
C CYS A 118 -5.33 -32.12 -7.69
N PRO A 119 -5.69 -33.42 -7.69
CA PRO A 119 -4.87 -34.39 -8.39
C PRO A 119 -4.87 -33.93 -9.84
N SER A 120 -3.71 -33.50 -10.33
CA SER A 120 -3.51 -33.30 -11.75
C SER A 120 -3.89 -34.61 -12.42
N ASP A 121 -5.11 -34.68 -12.95
CA ASP A 121 -5.60 -35.80 -13.73
C ASP A 121 -4.75 -35.81 -15.01
N SER A 122 -3.61 -36.48 -14.93
CA SER A 122 -2.78 -36.81 -16.07
C SER A 122 -3.40 -37.97 -16.85
N GLY A 123 -4.72 -37.95 -17.02
CA GLY A 123 -5.42 -38.74 -18.01
C GLY A 123 -4.96 -38.27 -19.38
N GLN A 124 -4.19 -39.11 -20.07
CA GLN A 124 -3.91 -38.95 -21.49
C GLN A 124 -5.25 -38.83 -22.24
N VAL A 125 -5.63 -37.61 -22.58
CA VAL A 125 -6.69 -37.34 -23.55
C VAL A 125 -6.10 -37.53 -24.95
N ASP A 126 -6.28 -38.72 -25.51
CA ASP A 126 -6.05 -38.98 -26.92
C ASP A 126 -7.15 -38.28 -27.73
N LEU A 127 -6.87 -37.04 -28.15
CA LEU A 127 -7.77 -36.26 -29.01
C LEU A 127 -7.58 -36.69 -30.46
N ASN A 128 -8.32 -37.74 -30.86
CA ASN A 128 -8.43 -38.10 -32.27
C ASN A 128 -9.27 -37.07 -33.03
N MET A 129 -8.59 -36.09 -33.62
CA MET A 129 -9.19 -35.02 -34.43
C MET A 129 -9.34 -35.47 -35.89
N SER A 130 -10.34 -36.30 -36.17
CA SER A 130 -10.62 -36.76 -37.56
C SER A 130 -12.09 -36.82 -37.93
N ASN A 131 -12.96 -35.98 -37.36
CA ASN A 131 -14.30 -35.75 -37.91
C ASN A 131 -14.74 -34.30 -37.70
N PHE A 132 -14.25 -33.41 -38.58
CA PHE A 132 -14.94 -32.20 -39.03
C PHE A 132 -14.48 -31.86 -40.45
#